data_AF-A0A957M4Z0-F1
#
_entry.id   AF-A0A957M4Z0-F1
#
_cell.length_a   1.000
_cell.length_b   1.000
_cell.length_c   1.000
_cell.angle_alpha   90.00
_cell.angle_beta   90.00
_cell.angle_gamma   90.00
#
_symmetry.space_group_name_H-M   'P 1'
#
loop_
_entity.id
_entity.type
_entity.pdbx_description
1 polymer ?
#
loop_
_entity_poly.entity_id
_entity_poly.type
_entity_poly.pdbx_seq_one_letter_code
_entity_poly.pdbx_strand_id
1 'polypeptide(L)'
;MTSLNFPPNARWIGSAHPFDLHEVYLDFRSPEFTLAGAPRLAELLITADSRYRLWINGRFAGRGPARCYPWRQAVDRLDVTDLLRPGANVIAIQVYQPGYSHFAYVHRAAAGVLAWLGIDGESCLVTDATWRVRRNRSFADAVPRVSIYGSGVEDRAMIHEDAWTEPAYDDSPWEAARVVAPVGGYPWTGMALREIPLLEERELSPHLAGMRCATEISLRGPDMHAALRQAWQRGEPEEPACDADGWHYFATAEGEATTWLFDLGRDYACQGWVEVIGATGDETLLVSYAEKMRDGELVLSDPATYCRVRLTDRFALRAGSQVLQSFSLRGGRYVLFALGGPANQDLRLRFHVTAVEYPLQVDRPLRLDDPGLQAIVEMCERTFRACLQDGFVDSTWRESSQWV
;
A
#
# COMPACT_ATOMS: atom_id res chain seq x y z
N MET A 1 20.05 -6.75 23.78
CA MET A 1 20.03 -5.82 22.64
C MET A 1 20.97 -6.37 21.57
N THR A 2 20.44 -7.06 20.56
CA THR A 2 21.19 -7.42 19.35
C THR A 2 21.60 -6.14 18.62
N SER A 3 22.90 -5.88 18.48
CA SER A 3 23.42 -4.70 17.77
C SER A 3 23.01 -4.72 16.30
N LEU A 4 22.63 -3.57 15.74
CA LEU A 4 22.43 -3.38 14.31
C LEU A 4 23.79 -3.42 13.59
N ASN A 5 24.17 -4.56 13.03
CA ASN A 5 25.41 -4.70 12.28
C ASN A 5 25.11 -5.28 10.90
N PHE A 6 25.05 -4.42 9.88
CA PHE A 6 25.09 -4.88 8.49
C PHE A 6 26.51 -5.34 8.12
N PRO A 7 26.66 -6.36 7.25
CA PRO A 7 27.94 -6.74 6.69
C PRO A 7 28.65 -5.55 6.01
N PRO A 8 29.99 -5.43 6.08
CA PRO A 8 30.73 -4.31 5.50
C PRO A 8 30.58 -4.14 3.98
N ASN A 9 30.17 -5.20 3.27
CA ASN A 9 29.90 -5.20 1.83
C ASN A 9 28.46 -4.83 1.47
N ALA A 10 27.53 -4.74 2.43
CA ALA A 10 26.17 -4.29 2.15
C ALA A 10 26.16 -2.84 1.66
N ARG A 11 25.29 -2.51 0.71
CA ARG A 11 25.18 -1.18 0.11
C ARG A 11 23.71 -0.76 0.03
N TRP A 12 23.48 0.53 0.19
CA TRP A 12 22.25 1.13 -0.31
C TRP A 12 22.29 1.08 -1.83
N ILE A 13 21.24 0.52 -2.43
CA ILE A 13 21.11 0.40 -3.88
C ILE A 13 19.88 1.17 -4.37
N GLY A 14 19.94 1.65 -5.61
CA GLY A 14 18.92 2.49 -6.22
C GLY A 14 18.90 2.34 -7.74
N SER A 15 18.02 3.09 -8.39
CA SER A 15 17.98 3.20 -9.85
C SER A 15 19.29 3.77 -10.42
N ALA A 16 19.57 3.45 -11.68
CA ALA A 16 20.70 4.01 -12.41
C ALA A 16 20.62 5.54 -12.55
N HIS A 17 19.40 6.10 -12.54
CA HIS A 17 19.10 7.52 -12.67
C HIS A 17 18.78 8.11 -11.28
N PRO A 18 19.72 8.82 -10.63
CA PRO A 18 19.60 9.22 -9.23
C PRO A 18 18.90 10.56 -8.99
N PHE A 19 18.58 11.30 -10.06
CA PHE A 19 18.04 12.65 -9.99
C PHE A 19 16.55 12.69 -10.35
N ASP A 20 15.86 13.76 -9.95
CA ASP A 20 14.46 14.05 -10.30
C ASP A 20 13.47 12.94 -9.93
N LEU A 21 13.68 12.34 -8.75
CA LEU A 21 12.80 11.34 -8.20
C LEU A 21 11.52 12.02 -7.71
N HIS A 22 10.47 12.05 -8.55
CA HIS A 22 9.11 12.44 -8.16
C HIS A 22 8.16 11.27 -8.43
N GLU A 23 7.36 10.90 -7.43
CA GLU A 23 6.37 9.82 -7.53
C GLU A 23 6.96 8.56 -8.16
N VAL A 24 8.11 8.12 -7.62
CA VAL A 24 8.88 7.02 -8.19
C VAL A 24 8.60 5.72 -7.43
N TYR A 25 8.21 4.72 -8.19
CA TYR A 25 8.11 3.34 -7.75
C TYR A 25 9.25 2.55 -8.40
N LEU A 26 10.13 1.97 -7.58
CA LEU A 26 11.26 1.16 -8.02
C LEU A 26 11.03 -0.28 -7.60
N ASP A 27 11.09 -1.19 -8.55
CA ASP A 27 11.08 -2.62 -8.28
C ASP A 27 12.52 -3.12 -8.29
N PHE A 28 12.91 -3.86 -7.27
CA PHE A 28 14.22 -4.49 -7.11
C PHE A 28 14.06 -6.00 -7.04
N ARG A 29 14.95 -6.74 -7.70
CA ARG A 29 15.03 -8.20 -7.61
C ARG A 29 16.46 -8.63 -7.26
N SER A 30 16.56 -9.55 -6.31
CA SER A 30 17.84 -10.16 -5.97
C SER A 30 18.31 -11.06 -7.11
N PRO A 31 19.62 -11.31 -7.25
CA PRO A 31 20.06 -12.52 -7.93
C PRO A 31 19.40 -13.74 -7.26
N GLU A 32 19.14 -14.79 -8.04
CA GLU A 32 18.73 -16.07 -7.48
C GLU A 32 19.83 -16.62 -6.57
N PHE A 33 19.43 -17.13 -5.41
CA PHE A 33 20.34 -17.83 -4.48
C PHE A 33 19.75 -19.17 -4.08
N THR A 34 20.62 -20.15 -3.85
CA THR A 34 20.23 -21.55 -3.66
C THR A 34 20.51 -22.01 -2.24
N LEU A 35 19.50 -22.62 -1.62
CA LEU A 35 19.63 -23.23 -0.29
C LEU A 35 19.72 -24.76 -0.41
N ALA A 36 20.68 -25.36 0.28
CA ALA A 36 20.85 -26.82 0.29
C ALA A 36 19.70 -27.55 1.01
N GLY A 37 19.05 -26.88 1.96
CA GLY A 37 17.93 -27.39 2.74
C GLY A 37 17.08 -26.25 3.30
N ALA A 38 16.01 -26.59 4.00
CA ALA A 38 15.20 -25.59 4.68
C ALA A 38 16.02 -24.99 5.84
N PRO A 39 16.06 -23.65 5.98
CA PRO A 39 16.78 -23.00 7.07
C PRO A 39 16.09 -23.28 8.42
N ARG A 40 16.86 -23.35 9.51
CA ARG A 40 16.26 -23.39 10.86
C ARG A 40 15.84 -22.00 11.33
N LEU A 41 16.57 -20.97 10.90
CA LEU A 41 16.24 -19.57 11.09
C LEU A 41 16.77 -18.75 9.91
N ALA A 42 15.92 -17.88 9.38
CA ALA A 42 16.32 -16.86 8.43
C ALA A 42 15.80 -15.49 8.86
N GLU A 43 16.72 -14.55 9.08
CA GLU A 43 16.42 -13.19 9.50
C GLU A 43 16.80 -12.20 8.40
N LEU A 44 15.84 -11.36 8.00
CA LEU A 44 16.07 -10.27 7.07
C LEU A 44 16.09 -8.94 7.82
N LEU A 45 17.20 -8.21 7.74
CA LEU A 45 17.23 -6.78 8.06
C LEU A 45 16.93 -6.00 6.79
N ILE A 46 15.99 -5.05 6.84
CA ILE A 46 15.60 -4.27 5.67
C ILE A 46 15.17 -2.85 6.06
N THR A 47 15.51 -1.90 5.19
CA THR A 47 14.98 -0.53 5.20
C THR A 47 14.92 -0.01 3.77
N ALA A 48 14.12 1.02 3.53
CA ALA A 48 14.09 1.74 2.27
C ALA A 48 13.83 3.23 2.46
N ASP A 49 14.08 4.00 1.41
CA ASP A 49 13.71 5.40 1.31
C ASP A 49 12.78 5.61 0.10
N SER A 50 11.48 5.89 0.28
CA SER A 50 10.83 6.25 1.56
C SER A 50 10.11 5.09 2.26
N ARG A 51 9.53 4.17 1.48
CA ARG A 51 8.75 3.01 1.96
C ARG A 51 8.99 1.82 1.06
N TYR A 52 8.90 0.60 1.60
CA TYR A 52 8.99 -0.65 0.86
C TYR A 52 7.78 -1.56 1.05
N ARG A 53 7.55 -2.42 0.05
CA ARG A 53 6.82 -3.68 0.14
C ARG A 53 7.78 -4.82 -0.25
N LEU A 54 7.71 -5.94 0.46
CA LEU A 54 8.64 -7.06 0.32
C LEU A 54 7.89 -8.34 -0.06
N TRP A 55 8.46 -9.09 -1.00
CA TRP A 55 8.05 -10.44 -1.35
C TRP A 55 9.24 -11.37 -1.36
N ILE A 56 9.02 -12.61 -0.93
CA ILE A 56 9.99 -13.70 -1.02
C ILE A 56 9.30 -14.85 -1.71
N ASN A 57 9.85 -15.27 -2.85
CA ASN A 57 9.26 -16.32 -3.70
C ASN A 57 7.78 -16.06 -4.07
N GLY A 58 7.44 -14.83 -4.45
CA GLY A 58 6.06 -14.42 -4.78
C GLY A 58 5.14 -14.17 -3.58
N ARG A 59 5.53 -14.59 -2.36
CA ARG A 59 4.72 -14.41 -1.14
C ARG A 59 5.04 -13.08 -0.48
N PHE A 60 4.01 -12.27 -0.22
CA PHE A 60 4.15 -11.01 0.51
C PHE A 60 4.66 -11.26 1.94
N ALA A 61 5.69 -10.52 2.33
CA ALA A 61 6.39 -10.69 3.60
C ALA A 61 6.23 -9.49 4.54
N GLY A 62 5.80 -8.34 4.03
CA GLY A 62 5.52 -7.16 4.83
C GLY A 62 5.83 -5.84 4.14
N ARG A 63 5.60 -4.74 4.87
CA ARG A 63 5.86 -3.36 4.45
C ARG A 63 6.57 -2.58 5.54
N GLY A 64 7.31 -1.55 5.13
CA GLY A 64 8.06 -0.70 6.05
C GLY A 64 8.76 0.44 5.31
N PRO A 65 9.85 1.01 5.87
CA PRO A 65 10.13 0.98 7.29
C PRO A 65 9.11 1.84 8.07
N ALA A 66 9.25 1.87 9.39
CA ALA A 66 8.60 2.90 10.21
C ALA A 66 8.97 4.31 9.71
N ARG A 67 8.11 5.31 9.99
CA ARG A 67 8.47 6.71 9.88
C ARG A 67 9.70 6.98 10.74
N CYS A 68 10.66 7.67 10.16
CA CYS A 68 11.93 7.97 10.82
C CYS A 68 12.54 9.23 10.24
N TYR A 69 13.50 9.78 10.97
CA TYR A 69 14.37 10.81 10.43
C TYR A 69 15.57 10.17 9.73
N PRO A 70 16.10 10.77 8.65
CA PRO A 70 17.25 10.21 7.93
C PRO A 70 18.52 9.99 8.79
N TRP A 71 18.70 10.76 9.86
CA TRP A 71 19.81 10.59 10.81
C TRP A 71 19.60 9.45 11.83
N ARG A 72 18.43 8.83 11.83
CA ARG A 72 18.08 7.65 12.64
C ARG A 72 17.11 6.76 11.85
N GLN A 73 17.54 6.33 10.66
CA GLN A 73 16.76 5.50 9.74
C GLN A 73 16.29 4.22 10.43
N ALA A 74 14.98 3.95 10.40
CA ALA A 74 14.41 2.74 10.99
C ALA A 74 14.73 1.53 10.11
N VAL A 75 15.22 0.45 10.74
CA VAL A 75 15.52 -0.83 10.10
C VAL A 75 14.64 -1.90 10.72
N ASP A 76 13.88 -2.58 9.87
CA ASP A 76 13.02 -3.67 10.28
C ASP A 76 13.84 -4.97 10.33
N ARG A 77 13.51 -5.83 11.30
CA ARG A 77 14.02 -7.21 11.39
C ARG A 77 12.83 -8.15 11.23
N LEU A 78 12.88 -8.97 10.19
CA LEU A 78 11.82 -9.90 9.84
C LEU A 78 12.32 -11.34 9.99
N ASP A 79 11.53 -12.19 10.63
CA ASP A 79 11.68 -13.64 10.49
C ASP A 79 11.06 -14.04 9.15
N VAL A 80 11.89 -14.56 8.24
CA VAL A 80 11.49 -14.97 6.89
C VAL A 80 11.70 -16.46 6.66
N THR A 81 11.88 -17.23 7.73
CA THR A 81 12.19 -18.67 7.69
C THR A 81 11.16 -19.43 6.84
N ASP A 82 9.88 -19.20 7.10
CA ASP A 82 8.76 -19.90 6.43
C ASP A 82 8.47 -19.41 5.00
N LEU A 83 9.24 -18.44 4.52
CA LEU A 83 9.13 -17.92 3.15
C LEU A 83 10.22 -18.46 2.23
N LEU A 84 11.28 -19.05 2.79
CA LEU A 84 12.37 -19.67 2.06
C LEU A 84 12.12 -21.17 1.85
N ARG A 85 12.77 -21.73 0.82
CA ARG A 85 12.64 -23.15 0.45
C ARG A 85 13.99 -23.74 0.03
N PRO A 86 14.17 -25.07 0.12
CA PRO A 86 15.29 -25.74 -0.55
C PRO A 86 15.31 -25.41 -2.04
N GLY A 87 16.51 -25.29 -2.62
CA GLY A 87 16.68 -24.88 -4.01
C GLY A 87 16.65 -23.36 -4.19
N ALA A 88 16.15 -22.93 -5.35
CA ALA A 88 16.16 -21.53 -5.79
C ALA A 88 15.19 -20.64 -5.01
N ASN A 89 15.71 -19.49 -4.57
CA ASN A 89 14.96 -18.44 -3.89
C ASN A 89 15.24 -17.07 -4.54
N VAL A 90 14.24 -16.20 -4.50
CA VAL A 90 14.35 -14.81 -4.92
C VAL A 90 13.68 -13.88 -3.91
N ILE A 91 14.26 -12.69 -3.74
CA ILE A 91 13.66 -11.58 -3.00
C ILE A 91 13.29 -10.48 -3.99
N ALA A 92 12.06 -9.98 -3.87
CA ALA A 92 11.53 -8.87 -4.66
C ALA A 92 11.11 -7.74 -3.72
N ILE A 93 11.49 -6.50 -4.02
CA ILE A 93 11.24 -5.33 -3.17
C ILE A 93 10.72 -4.19 -4.03
N GLN A 94 9.57 -3.63 -3.69
CA GLN A 94 9.07 -2.40 -4.30
C GLN A 94 9.32 -1.25 -3.35
N VAL A 95 9.96 -0.18 -3.82
CA VAL A 95 10.22 1.04 -3.06
C VAL A 95 9.44 2.19 -3.65
N TYR A 96 8.75 2.95 -2.81
CA TYR A 96 8.10 4.20 -3.19
C TYR A 96 8.85 5.40 -2.62
N GLN A 97 9.15 6.36 -3.49
CA GLN A 97 9.76 7.64 -3.16
C GLN A 97 8.89 8.78 -3.73
N PRO A 98 8.22 9.58 -2.88
CA PRO A 98 7.40 10.69 -3.37
C PRO A 98 8.25 11.83 -3.98
N GLY A 99 9.49 12.02 -3.52
CA GLY A 99 10.36 13.09 -4.04
C GLY A 99 10.25 14.43 -3.34
N TYR A 100 9.55 14.47 -2.22
CA TYR A 100 9.32 15.67 -1.44
C TYR A 100 8.98 15.31 0.00
N SER A 101 9.22 16.26 0.91
CA SER A 101 8.82 16.10 2.31
C SER A 101 7.31 16.28 2.48
N HIS A 102 6.77 15.53 3.42
CA HIS A 102 5.43 15.69 3.96
C HIS A 102 5.45 15.30 5.45
N PHE A 103 4.31 15.23 6.13
CA PHE A 103 4.29 15.20 7.60
C PHE A 103 4.78 13.88 8.21
N ALA A 104 4.96 12.83 7.39
CA ALA A 104 5.46 11.52 7.81
C ALA A 104 6.77 11.10 7.10
N TYR A 105 7.41 12.01 6.37
CA TYR A 105 8.64 11.73 5.63
C TYR A 105 9.46 13.00 5.33
N VAL A 106 10.78 12.91 5.51
CA VAL A 106 11.74 13.98 5.22
C VAL A 106 12.57 13.60 4.01
N HIS A 107 12.36 14.29 2.89
CA HIS A 107 13.06 14.01 1.65
C HIS A 107 14.52 14.49 1.65
N ARG A 108 15.43 13.63 1.18
CA ARG A 108 16.87 13.91 1.07
C ARG A 108 17.49 13.51 -0.28
N ALA A 109 16.75 13.73 -1.38
CA ALA A 109 17.23 13.60 -2.77
C ALA A 109 17.62 12.19 -3.26
N ALA A 110 17.50 11.16 -2.44
CA ALA A 110 17.79 9.78 -2.84
C ALA A 110 16.61 8.86 -2.54
N ALA A 111 16.44 7.86 -3.40
CA ALA A 111 15.69 6.63 -3.09
C ALA A 111 16.67 5.47 -2.98
N GLY A 112 16.31 4.48 -2.20
CA GLY A 112 17.06 3.24 -2.20
C GLY A 112 16.52 2.21 -1.23
N VAL A 113 17.14 1.05 -1.28
CA VAL A 113 16.90 -0.06 -0.35
C VAL A 113 18.24 -0.55 0.19
N LEU A 114 18.24 -0.95 1.45
CA LEU A 114 19.33 -1.66 2.11
C LEU A 114 18.74 -2.91 2.76
N ALA A 115 19.26 -4.08 2.42
CA ALA A 115 18.85 -5.32 3.06
C ALA A 115 20.01 -6.29 3.28
N TRP A 116 19.85 -7.14 4.30
CA TRP A 116 20.76 -8.24 4.61
C TRP A 116 19.97 -9.44 5.12
N LEU A 117 20.13 -10.57 4.44
CA LEU A 117 19.58 -11.87 4.84
C LEU A 117 20.67 -12.70 5.53
N GLY A 118 20.45 -12.99 6.80
CA GLY A 118 21.21 -14.00 7.55
C GLY A 118 20.44 -15.31 7.60
N ILE A 119 21.12 -16.44 7.40
CA ILE A 119 20.56 -17.79 7.51
C ILE A 119 21.43 -18.59 8.46
N ASP A 120 20.83 -19.13 9.52
CA ASP A 120 21.49 -20.01 10.49
C ASP A 120 22.80 -19.45 11.07
N GLY A 121 22.91 -18.12 11.17
CA GLY A 121 24.08 -17.41 11.69
C GLY A 121 25.09 -16.97 10.62
N GLU A 122 24.89 -17.33 9.36
CA GLU A 122 25.75 -16.96 8.23
C GLU A 122 25.09 -15.91 7.33
N SER A 123 25.91 -15.05 6.71
CA SER A 123 25.41 -14.08 5.75
C SER A 123 25.09 -14.77 4.41
N CYS A 124 23.84 -14.70 3.96
CA CYS A 124 23.41 -15.32 2.71
C CYS A 124 23.35 -14.32 1.55
N LEU A 125 22.70 -13.17 1.77
CA LEU A 125 22.48 -12.17 0.72
C LEU A 125 22.57 -10.76 1.31
N VAL A 126 23.13 -9.82 0.55
CA VAL A 126 23.09 -8.38 0.84
C VAL A 126 22.61 -7.62 -0.38
N THR A 127 22.07 -6.43 -0.19
CA THR A 127 21.88 -5.49 -1.29
C THR A 127 23.23 -4.95 -1.77
N ASP A 128 23.51 -5.13 -3.05
CA ASP A 128 24.70 -4.64 -3.75
C ASP A 128 24.43 -4.47 -5.25
N ALA A 129 25.46 -4.19 -6.05
CA ALA A 129 25.33 -3.94 -7.48
C ALA A 129 24.94 -5.17 -8.32
N THR A 130 24.83 -6.38 -7.73
CA THR A 130 24.37 -7.59 -8.43
C THR A 130 22.86 -7.64 -8.57
N TRP A 131 22.14 -6.85 -7.78
CA TRP A 131 20.68 -6.73 -7.86
C TRP A 131 20.26 -6.06 -9.16
N ARG A 132 19.04 -6.40 -9.59
CA ARG A 132 18.36 -5.75 -10.72
C ARG A 132 17.36 -4.73 -10.21
N VAL A 133 17.18 -3.64 -10.95
CA VAL A 133 16.23 -2.58 -10.65
C VAL A 133 15.52 -2.10 -11.91
N ARG A 134 14.24 -1.77 -11.78
CA ARG A 134 13.52 -0.99 -12.78
C ARG A 134 12.66 0.08 -12.12
N ARG A 135 12.27 1.08 -12.90
CA ARG A 135 11.13 1.93 -12.55
C ARG A 135 9.84 1.19 -12.94
N ASN A 136 8.92 1.04 -11.99
CA ASN A 136 7.60 0.49 -12.28
C ASN A 136 6.78 1.55 -13.04
N ARG A 137 6.60 1.33 -14.35
CA ARG A 137 5.89 2.25 -15.25
C ARG A 137 4.38 2.05 -15.23
N SER A 138 3.84 1.12 -14.43
CA SER A 138 2.40 1.09 -14.20
C SER A 138 1.96 2.34 -13.45
N PHE A 139 2.77 2.88 -12.53
CA PHE A 139 2.47 4.12 -11.82
C PHE A 139 2.80 5.36 -12.65
N ALA A 140 1.87 6.31 -12.71
CA ALA A 140 2.10 7.64 -13.26
C ALA A 140 3.12 8.42 -12.41
N ASP A 141 3.95 9.21 -13.06
CA ASP A 141 5.03 9.99 -12.44
C ASP A 141 4.65 11.45 -12.13
N ALA A 142 3.45 11.85 -12.50
CA ALA A 142 2.90 13.17 -12.28
C ALA A 142 1.45 13.06 -11.80
N VAL A 143 1.28 13.10 -10.49
CA VAL A 143 -0.02 12.97 -9.81
C VAL A 143 -0.19 14.09 -8.79
N PRO A 144 -1.43 14.55 -8.52
CA PRO A 144 -1.64 15.45 -7.41
C PRO A 144 -1.36 14.72 -6.08
N ARG A 145 -0.92 15.47 -5.08
CA ARG A 145 -0.84 14.93 -3.71
C ARG A 145 -2.24 14.64 -3.19
N VAL A 146 -2.35 13.64 -2.32
CA VAL A 146 -3.54 13.44 -1.47
C VAL A 146 -3.86 14.72 -0.72
N SER A 147 -2.84 15.37 -0.14
CA SER A 147 -2.94 16.67 0.52
C SER A 147 -1.53 17.20 0.79
N ILE A 148 -1.40 18.28 1.55
CA ILE A 148 -0.08 18.74 2.04
C ILE A 148 0.55 17.77 3.06
N TYR A 149 -0.26 16.89 3.68
CA TYR A 149 0.15 16.00 4.77
C TYR A 149 0.72 14.66 4.29
N GLY A 150 0.23 14.20 3.14
CA GLY A 150 0.54 12.90 2.56
C GLY A 150 1.25 12.96 1.20
N SER A 151 1.43 11.78 0.63
CA SER A 151 2.06 11.54 -0.66
C SER A 151 1.08 11.67 -1.84
N GLY A 152 1.50 11.27 -3.05
CA GLY A 152 0.67 11.25 -4.26
C GLY A 152 -0.57 10.38 -4.13
N VAL A 153 -1.61 10.71 -4.89
CA VAL A 153 -2.60 9.69 -5.30
C VAL A 153 -1.93 8.72 -6.26
N GLU A 154 -2.42 7.51 -6.36
CA GLU A 154 -1.87 6.51 -7.29
C GLU A 154 -2.73 6.47 -8.54
N ASP A 155 -2.10 6.63 -9.70
CA ASP A 155 -2.74 6.47 -11.00
C ASP A 155 -1.97 5.41 -11.78
N ARG A 156 -2.62 4.27 -12.04
CA ARG A 156 -1.94 3.08 -12.52
C ARG A 156 -2.47 2.58 -13.86
N ALA A 157 -1.58 2.42 -14.83
CA ALA A 157 -1.86 1.74 -16.08
C ALA A 157 -1.46 0.26 -15.97
N MET A 158 -2.45 -0.60 -15.78
CA MET A 158 -2.23 -2.03 -15.51
C MET A 158 -1.69 -2.81 -16.72
N ILE A 159 -1.70 -2.22 -17.91
CA ILE A 159 -1.03 -2.76 -19.11
C ILE A 159 0.49 -2.86 -18.94
N HIS A 160 1.07 -2.12 -17.99
CA HIS A 160 2.49 -2.17 -17.66
C HIS A 160 2.81 -2.97 -16.39
N GLU A 161 1.80 -3.56 -15.72
CA GLU A 161 2.02 -4.43 -14.57
C GLU A 161 2.22 -5.88 -15.02
N ASP A 162 3.20 -6.55 -14.43
CA ASP A 162 3.60 -7.92 -14.77
C ASP A 162 3.91 -8.74 -13.50
N ALA A 163 4.27 -10.01 -13.67
CA ALA A 163 4.48 -10.96 -12.58
C ALA A 163 5.88 -10.85 -11.93
N TRP A 164 6.43 -9.65 -11.80
CA TRP A 164 7.81 -9.42 -11.37
C TRP A 164 8.13 -9.85 -9.94
N THR A 165 7.15 -10.21 -9.12
CA THR A 165 7.38 -10.78 -7.77
C THR A 165 7.60 -12.29 -7.82
N GLU A 166 7.26 -12.94 -8.94
CA GLU A 166 7.29 -14.40 -9.05
C GLU A 166 8.72 -14.94 -9.23
N PRO A 167 9.01 -16.15 -8.71
CA PRO A 167 10.33 -16.78 -8.86
C PRO A 167 10.80 -16.92 -10.31
N ALA A 168 9.90 -17.32 -11.20
CA ALA A 168 10.22 -17.64 -12.60
C ALA A 168 10.31 -16.41 -13.53
N TYR A 169 10.19 -15.19 -13.00
CA TYR A 169 10.22 -13.97 -13.80
C TYR A 169 11.63 -13.69 -14.34
N ASP A 170 11.74 -13.40 -15.64
CA ASP A 170 12.98 -13.00 -16.31
C ASP A 170 13.26 -11.49 -16.12
N ASP A 171 14.18 -11.17 -15.22
CA ASP A 171 14.65 -9.81 -14.94
C ASP A 171 15.92 -9.44 -15.72
N SER A 172 16.37 -10.26 -16.68
CA SER A 172 17.51 -9.92 -17.53
C SER A 172 17.36 -8.59 -18.30
N PRO A 173 16.15 -8.10 -18.66
CA PRO A 173 15.99 -6.78 -19.29
C PRO A 173 16.16 -5.61 -18.32
N TRP A 174 16.18 -5.85 -17.00
CA TRP A 174 16.26 -4.78 -16.00
C TRP A 174 17.68 -4.24 -15.90
N GLU A 175 17.80 -2.97 -15.50
CA GLU A 175 19.10 -2.35 -15.26
C GLU A 175 19.76 -2.96 -14.02
N ALA A 176 21.09 -2.95 -13.98
CA ALA A 176 21.82 -3.26 -12.75
C ALA A 176 21.58 -2.14 -11.72
N ALA A 177 21.43 -2.52 -10.45
CA ALA A 177 21.24 -1.57 -9.37
C ALA A 177 22.52 -0.77 -9.14
N ARG A 178 22.36 0.55 -8.95
CA ARG A 178 23.47 1.46 -8.65
C ARG A 178 23.69 1.50 -7.15
N VAL A 179 24.95 1.47 -6.72
CA VAL A 179 25.32 1.80 -5.33
C VAL A 179 25.05 3.28 -5.07
N VAL A 180 24.16 3.57 -4.13
CA VAL A 180 23.80 4.92 -3.68
C VAL A 180 24.75 5.40 -2.60
N ALA A 181 24.94 4.59 -1.56
CA ALA A 181 25.76 4.90 -0.40
C ALA A 181 26.22 3.62 0.31
N PRO A 182 27.33 3.66 1.07
CA PRO A 182 27.63 2.64 2.06
C PRO A 182 26.60 2.67 3.21
N VAL A 183 26.60 1.64 4.03
CA VAL A 183 25.87 1.59 5.30
C VAL A 183 26.26 2.79 6.18
N GLY A 184 25.29 3.58 6.62
CA GLY A 184 25.52 4.82 7.39
C GLY A 184 26.02 6.01 6.56
N GLY A 185 26.09 5.88 5.23
CA GLY A 185 26.45 6.98 4.34
C GLY A 185 25.31 7.98 4.14
N TYR A 186 25.64 9.19 3.69
CA TYR A 186 24.64 10.22 3.38
C TYR A 186 23.66 9.74 2.28
N PRO A 187 22.34 10.01 2.38
CA PRO A 187 21.68 10.84 3.40
C PRO A 187 21.28 10.11 4.70
N TRP A 188 21.46 8.79 4.77
CA TRP A 188 21.09 7.94 5.90
C TRP A 188 22.24 7.84 6.91
N THR A 189 22.57 8.97 7.53
CA THR A 189 23.79 9.14 8.35
C THR A 189 23.77 8.39 9.69
N GLY A 190 22.63 7.83 10.06
CA GLY A 190 22.49 6.94 11.22
C GLY A 190 21.30 6.01 11.04
N MET A 191 21.36 4.84 11.67
CA MET A 191 20.31 3.83 11.57
C MET A 191 20.04 3.22 12.95
N ALA A 192 18.81 2.77 13.16
CA ALA A 192 18.41 2.07 14.37
C ALA A 192 17.47 0.91 14.00
N LEU A 193 17.59 -0.21 14.71
CA LEU A 193 16.56 -1.23 14.64
C LEU A 193 15.23 -0.62 15.12
N ARG A 194 14.13 -1.00 14.46
CA ARG A 194 12.79 -0.66 14.90
C ARG A 194 12.60 -1.10 16.36
N GLU A 195 12.22 -0.17 17.22
CA GLU A 195 12.05 -0.39 18.67
C GLU A 195 10.62 -0.81 19.05
N ILE A 196 9.71 -0.84 18.07
CA ILE A 196 8.29 -1.20 18.18
C ILE A 196 7.96 -2.39 17.28
N PRO A 197 6.93 -3.19 17.57
CA PRO A 197 6.53 -4.29 16.70
C PRO A 197 6.12 -3.79 15.31
N LEU A 198 6.20 -4.66 14.31
CA LEU A 198 5.61 -4.41 12.99
C LEU A 198 4.09 -4.27 13.14
N LEU A 199 3.47 -3.58 12.19
CA LEU A 199 2.02 -3.58 12.11
C LEU A 199 1.54 -4.91 11.54
N GLU A 200 0.42 -5.41 12.05
CA GLU A 200 -0.21 -6.63 11.57
C GLU A 200 -1.16 -6.29 10.41
N GLU A 201 -1.01 -7.00 9.29
CA GLU A 201 -1.96 -6.92 8.18
C GLU A 201 -3.03 -7.99 8.33
N ARG A 202 -4.30 -7.57 8.28
CA ARG A 202 -5.45 -8.44 8.41
C ARG A 202 -6.47 -8.14 7.33
N GLU A 203 -6.89 -9.18 6.61
CA GLU A 203 -8.05 -9.08 5.72
C GLU A 203 -9.33 -8.90 6.55
N LEU A 204 -10.11 -7.89 6.18
CA LEU A 204 -11.41 -7.60 6.76
C LEU A 204 -12.51 -8.29 5.96
N SER A 205 -13.64 -8.52 6.61
CA SER A 205 -14.90 -8.87 5.95
C SER A 205 -15.79 -7.62 5.92
N PRO A 206 -15.61 -6.71 4.94
CA PRO A 206 -16.35 -5.46 4.89
C PRO A 206 -17.83 -5.70 4.57
N HIS A 207 -18.71 -4.88 5.17
CA HIS A 207 -20.15 -4.93 4.85
C HIS A 207 -20.45 -4.01 3.67
N LEU A 208 -21.00 -4.56 2.59
CA LEU A 208 -21.50 -3.75 1.47
C LEU A 208 -22.73 -2.95 1.94
N ALA A 209 -22.53 -1.65 2.13
CA ALA A 209 -23.53 -0.72 2.65
C ALA A 209 -24.41 -0.10 1.54
N GLY A 210 -23.96 -0.15 0.29
CA GLY A 210 -24.78 0.28 -0.84
C GLY A 210 -24.05 0.22 -2.18
N MET A 211 -24.84 0.14 -3.25
CA MET A 211 -24.37 0.25 -4.64
C MET A 211 -25.16 1.37 -5.34
N ARG A 212 -24.49 2.15 -6.20
CA ARG A 212 -25.15 3.17 -7.03
C ARG A 212 -24.65 3.14 -8.46
N CYS A 213 -25.54 3.39 -9.41
CA CYS A 213 -25.23 3.52 -10.84
C CYS A 213 -25.52 4.94 -11.32
N ALA A 214 -24.56 5.55 -12.01
CA ALA A 214 -24.68 6.89 -12.59
C ALA A 214 -24.43 6.86 -14.09
N THR A 215 -25.16 7.69 -14.83
CA THR A 215 -24.95 7.95 -16.26
C THR A 215 -24.24 9.28 -16.47
N GLU A 216 -23.69 9.50 -17.66
CA GLU A 216 -22.95 10.72 -18.04
C GLU A 216 -21.73 11.00 -17.13
N ILE A 217 -21.06 9.94 -16.66
CA ILE A 217 -19.85 10.02 -15.83
C ILE A 217 -18.68 9.35 -16.55
N SER A 218 -17.54 10.03 -16.61
CA SER A 218 -16.27 9.45 -17.07
C SER A 218 -15.24 9.43 -15.95
N LEU A 219 -14.73 8.25 -15.61
CA LEU A 219 -13.66 8.07 -14.62
C LEU A 219 -12.25 8.23 -15.23
N ARG A 220 -12.15 8.32 -16.56
CA ARG A 220 -10.88 8.50 -17.31
C ARG A 220 -10.39 9.96 -17.31
N GLY A 221 -11.22 10.90 -16.87
CA GLY A 221 -10.88 12.33 -16.84
C GLY A 221 -9.69 12.69 -15.92
N PRO A 222 -9.20 13.94 -15.98
CA PRO A 222 -8.01 14.36 -15.23
C PRO A 222 -8.23 14.49 -13.72
N ASP A 223 -9.47 14.70 -13.25
CA ASP A 223 -9.80 14.76 -11.81
C ASP A 223 -10.63 13.55 -11.40
N MET A 224 -9.93 12.44 -11.13
CA MET A 224 -10.54 11.17 -10.70
C MET A 224 -11.34 11.30 -9.39
N HIS A 225 -10.93 12.20 -8.48
CA HIS A 225 -11.62 12.38 -7.21
C HIS A 225 -12.95 13.11 -7.40
N ALA A 226 -12.97 14.15 -8.24
CA ALA A 226 -14.20 14.83 -8.63
C ALA A 226 -15.16 13.89 -9.39
N ALA A 227 -14.63 13.06 -10.31
CA ALA A 227 -15.43 12.09 -11.05
C ALA A 227 -16.11 11.07 -10.13
N LEU A 228 -15.36 10.49 -9.17
CA LEU A 228 -15.89 9.55 -8.18
C LEU A 228 -16.95 10.20 -7.27
N ARG A 229 -16.76 11.46 -6.86
CA ARG A 229 -17.77 12.22 -6.10
C ARG A 229 -19.05 12.39 -6.90
N GLN A 230 -18.94 12.76 -8.17
CA GLN A 230 -20.12 12.92 -9.04
C GLN A 230 -20.84 11.59 -9.27
N ALA A 231 -20.09 10.50 -9.48
CA ALA A 231 -20.64 9.15 -9.63
C ALA A 231 -21.50 8.77 -8.40
N TRP A 232 -20.97 8.95 -7.19
CA TRP A 232 -21.70 8.63 -5.97
C TRP A 232 -22.91 9.55 -5.72
N GLN A 233 -22.76 10.86 -5.96
CA GLN A 233 -23.79 11.86 -5.66
C GLN A 233 -24.97 11.84 -6.64
N ARG A 234 -24.71 11.52 -7.90
CA ARG A 234 -25.74 11.49 -8.97
C ARG A 234 -26.26 10.08 -9.23
N GLY A 235 -25.57 9.06 -8.73
CA GLY A 235 -25.95 7.68 -8.95
C GLY A 235 -27.23 7.32 -8.21
N GLU A 236 -28.07 6.54 -8.87
CA GLU A 236 -29.29 5.98 -8.28
C GLU A 236 -28.95 4.68 -7.53
N PRO A 237 -29.54 4.43 -6.35
CA PRO A 237 -29.34 3.17 -5.63
C PRO A 237 -29.77 1.96 -6.45
N GLU A 238 -28.96 0.91 -6.42
CA GLU A 238 -29.20 -0.34 -7.12
C GLU A 238 -28.90 -1.53 -6.21
N GLU A 239 -29.52 -2.68 -6.50
CA GLU A 239 -29.26 -3.92 -5.75
C GLU A 239 -28.04 -4.66 -6.33
N PRO A 240 -27.01 -4.94 -5.52
CA PRO A 240 -25.81 -5.59 -5.99
C PRO A 240 -26.07 -7.07 -6.33
N ALA A 241 -25.73 -7.48 -7.56
CA ALA A 241 -25.65 -8.89 -7.92
C ALA A 241 -24.29 -9.46 -7.47
N CYS A 242 -24.32 -10.51 -6.65
CA CYS A 242 -23.13 -11.23 -6.16
C CYS A 242 -23.39 -12.74 -6.14
N ASP A 243 -22.42 -13.55 -6.56
CA ASP A 243 -22.48 -15.00 -6.35
C ASP A 243 -22.05 -15.43 -4.95
N ALA A 244 -22.08 -16.74 -4.69
CA ALA A 244 -21.69 -17.34 -3.42
C ALA A 244 -20.19 -17.20 -3.10
N ASP A 245 -19.35 -16.93 -4.10
CA ASP A 245 -17.90 -16.80 -3.98
C ASP A 245 -17.45 -15.33 -3.85
N GLY A 246 -18.40 -14.39 -3.78
CA GLY A 246 -18.15 -12.97 -3.62
C GLY A 246 -17.93 -12.21 -4.93
N TRP A 247 -18.18 -12.83 -6.09
CA TRP A 247 -18.03 -12.16 -7.39
C TRP A 247 -19.24 -11.32 -7.74
N HIS A 248 -18.98 -10.05 -8.02
CA HIS A 248 -19.95 -9.11 -8.55
C HIS A 248 -19.95 -9.12 -10.07
N TYR A 249 -21.15 -9.11 -10.65
CA TYR A 249 -21.39 -9.07 -12.10
C TYR A 249 -22.05 -7.75 -12.46
N PHE A 250 -21.62 -7.15 -13.55
CA PHE A 250 -22.24 -5.94 -14.06
C PHE A 250 -21.84 -5.75 -15.52
N ALA A 251 -22.71 -5.09 -16.27
CA ALA A 251 -22.37 -4.49 -17.55
C ALA A 251 -22.50 -2.99 -17.36
N THR A 252 -21.54 -2.23 -17.88
CA THR A 252 -21.52 -0.77 -17.74
C THR A 252 -21.21 -0.21 -19.12
N ALA A 253 -22.12 0.59 -19.68
CA ALA A 253 -21.89 1.20 -20.97
C ALA A 253 -20.83 2.30 -20.89
N GLU A 254 -20.39 2.79 -22.05
CA GLU A 254 -19.57 3.99 -22.10
C GLU A 254 -20.34 5.18 -21.48
N GLY A 255 -19.69 5.93 -20.60
CA GLY A 255 -20.31 7.05 -19.88
C GLY A 255 -21.15 6.64 -18.66
N GLU A 256 -21.21 5.35 -18.32
CA GLU A 256 -21.79 4.87 -17.07
C GLU A 256 -20.71 4.58 -16.03
N ALA A 257 -21.06 4.75 -14.75
CA ALA A 257 -20.22 4.39 -13.63
C ALA A 257 -21.02 3.69 -12.53
N THR A 258 -20.51 2.57 -12.04
CA THR A 258 -21.07 1.84 -10.90
C THR A 258 -20.18 2.03 -9.68
N THR A 259 -20.77 2.24 -8.51
CA THR A 259 -20.04 2.47 -7.25
C THR A 259 -20.49 1.50 -6.16
N TRP A 260 -19.56 1.05 -5.33
CA TRP A 260 -19.81 0.13 -4.20
C TRP A 260 -19.22 0.71 -2.92
N LEU A 261 -20.08 0.98 -1.95
CA LEU A 261 -19.71 1.51 -0.65
C LEU A 261 -19.64 0.38 0.37
N PHE A 262 -18.47 0.21 0.97
CA PHE A 262 -18.23 -0.74 2.04
C PHE A 262 -18.04 -0.02 3.38
N ASP A 263 -18.73 -0.49 4.42
CA ASP A 263 -18.54 -0.05 5.83
C ASP A 263 -17.65 -1.08 6.56
N LEU A 264 -16.54 -0.59 7.11
CA LEU A 264 -15.60 -1.39 7.89
C LEU A 264 -15.99 -1.49 9.38
N GLY A 265 -17.04 -0.79 9.79
CA GLY A 265 -17.57 -0.72 11.16
C GLY A 265 -16.82 0.24 12.08
N ARG A 266 -15.57 0.57 11.76
CA ARG A 266 -14.74 1.60 12.42
C ARG A 266 -13.65 2.08 11.48
N ASP A 267 -12.92 3.12 11.88
CA ASP A 267 -11.76 3.60 11.15
C ASP A 267 -10.57 2.64 11.24
N TYR A 268 -9.91 2.45 10.10
CA TYR A 268 -8.65 1.73 9.96
C TYR A 268 -7.68 2.52 9.11
N ALA A 269 -6.38 2.31 9.31
CA ALA A 269 -5.43 2.40 8.20
C ALA A 269 -5.57 1.13 7.37
N CYS A 270 -5.89 1.25 6.09
CA CYS A 270 -6.26 0.11 5.26
C CYS A 270 -5.94 0.34 3.79
N GLN A 271 -6.20 -0.71 3.01
CA GLN A 271 -6.08 -0.73 1.57
C GLN A 271 -7.24 -1.56 1.01
N GLY A 272 -8.06 -0.92 0.19
CA GLY A 272 -9.00 -1.60 -0.70
C GLY A 272 -8.26 -2.15 -1.92
N TRP A 273 -8.56 -3.40 -2.29
CA TRP A 273 -8.01 -4.05 -3.47
C TRP A 273 -9.05 -4.94 -4.13
N VAL A 274 -8.84 -5.25 -5.42
CA VAL A 274 -9.86 -5.90 -6.25
C VAL A 274 -9.24 -7.00 -7.10
N GLU A 275 -9.84 -8.19 -7.08
CA GLU A 275 -9.59 -9.21 -8.09
C GLU A 275 -10.52 -8.99 -9.28
N VAL A 276 -9.97 -9.12 -10.48
CA VAL A 276 -10.69 -8.85 -11.72
C VAL A 276 -10.53 -10.04 -12.65
N ILE A 277 -11.63 -10.44 -13.28
CA ILE A 277 -11.67 -11.44 -14.35
C ILE A 277 -12.44 -10.84 -15.53
N GLY A 278 -12.01 -11.12 -16.76
CA GLY A 278 -12.80 -10.78 -17.95
C GLY A 278 -12.78 -9.31 -18.36
N ALA A 279 -11.85 -8.50 -17.85
CA ALA A 279 -11.71 -7.11 -18.28
C ALA A 279 -11.35 -7.02 -19.77
N THR A 280 -11.88 -6.02 -20.45
CA THR A 280 -11.56 -5.72 -21.86
C THR A 280 -10.30 -4.86 -21.99
N GLY A 281 -9.96 -4.12 -20.93
CA GLY A 281 -8.87 -3.14 -20.92
C GLY A 281 -9.32 -1.70 -21.18
N ASP A 282 -10.63 -1.50 -21.40
CA ASP A 282 -11.25 -0.19 -21.50
C ASP A 282 -11.81 0.30 -20.15
N GLU A 283 -11.82 -0.55 -19.14
CA GLU A 283 -12.40 -0.18 -17.86
C GLU A 283 -11.44 0.66 -17.02
N THR A 284 -12.02 1.52 -16.19
CA THR A 284 -11.28 2.27 -15.17
C THR A 284 -11.88 1.99 -13.81
N LEU A 285 -11.06 1.53 -12.87
CA LEU A 285 -11.47 1.32 -11.49
C LEU A 285 -10.84 2.38 -10.58
N LEU A 286 -11.63 2.94 -9.69
CA LEU A 286 -11.20 3.87 -8.65
C LEU A 286 -11.45 3.25 -7.27
N VAL A 287 -10.62 3.59 -6.31
CA VAL A 287 -10.82 3.29 -4.89
C VAL A 287 -10.65 4.56 -4.08
N SER A 288 -11.58 4.85 -3.18
CA SER A 288 -11.58 6.04 -2.33
C SER A 288 -11.92 5.73 -0.88
N TYR A 289 -11.45 6.57 0.04
CA TYR A 289 -11.57 6.35 1.48
C TYR A 289 -12.22 7.56 2.17
N ALA A 290 -13.18 7.27 3.04
CA ALA A 290 -13.96 8.27 3.76
C ALA A 290 -14.15 7.88 5.24
N GLU A 291 -14.31 8.89 6.09
CA GLU A 291 -14.42 8.70 7.55
C GLU A 291 -15.88 8.68 8.01
N LYS A 292 -16.75 9.49 7.38
CA LYS A 292 -18.05 9.84 7.98
C LYS A 292 -19.21 9.92 7.01
N MET A 293 -20.39 9.75 7.58
CA MET A 293 -21.67 10.03 6.97
C MET A 293 -22.25 11.34 7.52
N ARG A 294 -23.10 12.02 6.77
CA ARG A 294 -23.92 13.15 7.22
C ARG A 294 -25.30 13.01 6.61
N ASP A 295 -26.33 13.02 7.44
CA ASP A 295 -27.74 12.89 7.01
C ASP A 295 -27.99 11.65 6.14
N GLY A 296 -27.32 10.53 6.46
CA GLY A 296 -27.44 9.26 5.72
C GLY A 296 -26.59 9.18 4.45
N GLU A 297 -25.85 10.24 4.09
CA GLU A 297 -25.01 10.29 2.89
C GLU A 297 -23.52 10.26 3.21
N LEU A 298 -22.74 9.60 2.34
CA LEU A 298 -21.29 9.54 2.45
C LEU A 298 -20.67 10.93 2.24
N VAL A 299 -19.81 11.34 3.17
CA VAL A 299 -19.06 12.60 3.03
C VAL A 299 -17.71 12.30 2.41
N LEU A 300 -17.66 12.42 1.08
CA LEU A 300 -16.39 12.48 0.33
C LEU A 300 -15.79 13.89 0.44
N SER A 301 -14.48 13.95 0.67
CA SER A 301 -13.75 15.23 0.79
C SER A 301 -13.92 16.09 -0.46
N ASP A 302 -13.99 17.41 -0.28
CA ASP A 302 -13.89 18.35 -1.39
C ASP A 302 -12.52 19.01 -1.36
N PRO A 303 -11.63 18.78 -2.34
CA PRO A 303 -10.31 19.40 -2.35
C PRO A 303 -10.33 20.94 -2.49
N ALA A 304 -11.48 21.53 -2.84
CA ALA A 304 -11.68 22.98 -2.80
C ALA A 304 -11.91 23.51 -1.37
N THR A 305 -12.18 22.64 -0.41
CA THR A 305 -12.46 22.96 0.99
C THR A 305 -11.25 22.67 1.90
N TYR A 306 -11.43 22.80 3.21
CA TYR A 306 -10.36 22.71 4.21
C TYR A 306 -9.56 21.39 4.11
N CYS A 307 -8.26 21.42 4.43
CA CYS A 307 -7.29 20.33 4.28
C CYS A 307 -7.02 19.81 2.86
N ARG A 308 -7.86 20.13 1.86
CA ARG A 308 -7.69 19.80 0.43
C ARG A 308 -7.43 18.32 0.13
N VAL A 309 -8.00 17.42 0.94
CA VAL A 309 -7.76 15.98 0.88
C VAL A 309 -8.42 15.37 -0.36
N ARG A 310 -7.70 14.48 -1.05
CA ARG A 310 -8.19 13.59 -2.12
C ARG A 310 -7.62 12.19 -1.91
N LEU A 311 -8.44 11.26 -1.46
CA LEU A 311 -7.99 9.88 -1.16
C LEU A 311 -8.44 8.90 -2.25
N THR A 312 -8.45 9.33 -3.51
CA THR A 312 -8.88 8.47 -4.62
C THR A 312 -7.68 8.06 -5.46
N ASP A 313 -7.47 6.76 -5.57
CA ASP A 313 -6.49 6.13 -6.44
C ASP A 313 -7.22 5.52 -7.66
N ARG A 314 -6.53 5.42 -8.81
CA ARG A 314 -7.06 4.96 -10.09
C ARG A 314 -6.25 3.82 -10.69
N PHE A 315 -6.95 2.90 -11.33
CA PHE A 315 -6.42 1.83 -12.14
C PHE A 315 -7.10 1.85 -13.52
N ALA A 316 -6.34 2.08 -14.59
CA ALA A 316 -6.75 1.77 -15.95
C ALA A 316 -6.43 0.29 -16.21
N LEU A 317 -7.47 -0.51 -16.44
CA LEU A 317 -7.35 -1.97 -16.50
C LEU A 317 -6.65 -2.41 -17.80
N ARG A 318 -6.00 -3.57 -17.76
CA ARG A 318 -5.63 -4.30 -18.98
C ARG A 318 -6.63 -5.39 -19.28
N ALA A 319 -6.59 -5.95 -20.49
CA ALA A 319 -7.41 -7.10 -20.82
C ALA A 319 -7.09 -8.34 -19.94
N GLY A 320 -8.12 -9.12 -19.64
CA GLY A 320 -8.03 -10.37 -18.89
C GLY A 320 -7.98 -10.20 -17.37
N SER A 321 -7.52 -11.24 -16.68
CA SER A 321 -7.50 -11.27 -15.22
C SER A 321 -6.32 -10.52 -14.62
N GLN A 322 -6.56 -9.82 -13.51
CA GLN A 322 -5.57 -9.01 -12.81
C GLN A 322 -5.98 -8.75 -11.35
N VAL A 323 -5.02 -8.29 -10.55
CA VAL A 323 -5.25 -7.81 -9.19
C VAL A 323 -4.92 -6.33 -9.13
N LEU A 324 -5.84 -5.54 -8.60
CA LEU A 324 -5.71 -4.09 -8.44
C LEU A 324 -5.45 -3.79 -6.96
N GLN A 325 -4.24 -3.37 -6.63
CA GLN A 325 -3.86 -3.07 -5.25
C GLN A 325 -2.94 -1.84 -5.25
N SER A 326 -3.24 -0.85 -4.42
CA SER A 326 -2.35 0.32 -4.28
C SER A 326 -1.03 -0.05 -3.59
N PHE A 327 -0.07 0.86 -3.56
CA PHE A 327 1.09 0.76 -2.69
C PHE A 327 0.76 1.30 -1.29
N SER A 328 0.13 2.47 -1.26
CA SER A 328 -0.08 3.28 -0.07
C SER A 328 -1.28 2.80 0.75
N LEU A 329 -1.11 2.82 2.07
CA LEU A 329 -2.24 2.73 2.99
C LEU A 329 -2.98 4.07 3.03
N ARG A 330 -4.30 4.01 3.08
CA ARG A 330 -5.18 5.16 3.29
C ARG A 330 -6.00 4.93 4.56
N GLY A 331 -6.45 5.99 5.23
CA GLY A 331 -7.28 5.85 6.41
C GLY A 331 -8.76 6.05 6.11
N GLY A 332 -9.62 5.39 6.87
CA GLY A 332 -11.06 5.65 6.87
C GLY A 332 -11.86 4.47 7.40
N ARG A 333 -13.16 4.70 7.59
CA ARG A 333 -14.16 3.68 7.92
C ARG A 333 -14.88 3.16 6.69
N TYR A 334 -15.00 3.98 5.65
CA TYR A 334 -15.73 3.66 4.44
C TYR A 334 -14.77 3.55 3.27
N VAL A 335 -14.90 2.47 2.48
CA VAL A 335 -14.16 2.28 1.24
C VAL A 335 -15.16 2.30 0.09
N LEU A 336 -14.97 3.22 -0.85
CA LEU A 336 -15.82 3.39 -2.01
C LEU A 336 -15.05 2.98 -3.26
N PHE A 337 -15.48 1.91 -3.90
CA PHE A 337 -14.98 1.53 -5.23
C PHE A 337 -15.88 2.14 -6.31
N ALA A 338 -15.31 2.47 -7.47
CA ALA A 338 -16.05 2.88 -8.64
C ALA A 338 -15.49 2.22 -9.89
N LEU A 339 -16.34 1.75 -10.79
CA LEU A 339 -15.94 1.27 -12.11
C LEU A 339 -16.61 2.11 -13.19
N GLY A 340 -15.84 2.56 -14.17
CA GLY A 340 -16.32 3.22 -15.38
C GLY A 340 -16.10 2.34 -16.61
N GLY A 341 -17.08 2.32 -17.50
CA GLY A 341 -17.12 1.47 -18.69
C GLY A 341 -16.35 1.99 -19.94
N PRO A 342 -16.51 1.29 -21.09
CA PRO A 342 -17.40 0.14 -21.29
C PRO A 342 -16.88 -1.16 -20.66
N ALA A 343 -17.79 -1.94 -20.05
CA ALA A 343 -17.57 -3.26 -19.48
C ALA A 343 -18.54 -4.26 -20.11
N ASN A 344 -18.04 -5.44 -20.49
CA ASN A 344 -18.88 -6.52 -21.03
C ASN A 344 -19.40 -7.45 -19.92
N GLN A 345 -20.26 -8.40 -20.30
CA GLN A 345 -20.88 -9.36 -19.37
C GLN A 345 -19.91 -10.38 -18.73
N ASP A 346 -18.67 -10.48 -19.23
CA ASP A 346 -17.66 -11.41 -18.73
C ASP A 346 -16.87 -10.81 -17.56
N LEU A 347 -16.94 -9.48 -17.37
CA LEU A 347 -16.25 -8.78 -16.30
C LEU A 347 -16.83 -9.15 -14.93
N ARG A 348 -15.95 -9.58 -14.02
CA ARG A 348 -16.27 -9.89 -12.63
C ARG A 348 -15.28 -9.23 -11.70
N LEU A 349 -15.78 -8.71 -10.59
CA LEU A 349 -14.95 -8.11 -9.54
C LEU A 349 -15.20 -8.79 -8.20
N ARG A 350 -14.13 -8.98 -7.43
CA ARG A 350 -14.21 -9.33 -6.02
C ARG A 350 -13.46 -8.29 -5.21
N PHE A 351 -14.14 -7.69 -4.25
CA PHE A 351 -13.63 -6.56 -3.47
C PHE A 351 -13.09 -7.05 -2.13
N HIS A 352 -11.94 -6.52 -1.76
CA HIS A 352 -11.25 -6.87 -0.52
C HIS A 352 -10.76 -5.62 0.18
N VAL A 353 -10.61 -5.71 1.50
CA VAL A 353 -9.99 -4.66 2.30
C VAL A 353 -9.01 -5.31 3.27
N THR A 354 -7.75 -4.87 3.21
CA THR A 354 -6.72 -5.26 4.19
C THR A 354 -6.50 -4.09 5.13
N ALA A 355 -6.76 -4.28 6.42
CA ALA A 355 -6.43 -3.33 7.47
C ALA A 355 -5.03 -3.59 8.03
N VAL A 356 -4.42 -2.52 8.54
CA VAL A 356 -3.12 -2.55 9.18
C VAL A 356 -3.26 -1.97 10.58
N GLU A 357 -2.91 -2.76 11.59
CA GLU A 357 -3.11 -2.39 12.99
C GLU A 357 -1.82 -2.58 13.81
N TYR A 358 -1.61 -1.70 14.78
CA TYR A 358 -0.58 -1.96 15.78
C TYR A 358 -1.03 -3.12 16.69
N PRO A 359 -0.17 -4.10 16.99
CA PRO A 359 -0.51 -5.27 17.80
C PRO A 359 -0.63 -4.94 19.30
N LEU A 360 -1.60 -4.10 19.63
CA LEU A 360 -1.88 -3.65 20.99
C LEU A 360 -2.63 -4.73 21.77
N GLN A 361 -1.95 -5.31 22.77
CA GLN A 361 -2.56 -6.16 23.78
C GLN A 361 -3.31 -5.31 24.81
N VAL A 362 -4.56 -5.69 25.11
CA VAL A 362 -5.38 -5.03 26.14
C VAL A 362 -5.61 -6.01 27.28
N ASP A 363 -4.87 -5.81 28.37
CA ASP A 363 -4.86 -6.73 29.51
C ASP A 363 -5.99 -6.44 30.52
N ARG A 364 -6.46 -5.18 30.58
CA ARG A 364 -7.44 -4.71 31.57
C ARG A 364 -8.49 -3.83 30.90
N PRO A 365 -9.46 -4.42 30.20
CA PRO A 365 -10.54 -3.65 29.58
C PRO A 365 -11.38 -2.97 30.66
N LEU A 366 -11.71 -1.69 30.44
CA LEU A 366 -12.61 -0.96 31.32
C LEU A 366 -14.05 -1.35 30.99
N ARG A 367 -14.75 -1.95 31.95
CA ARG A 367 -16.16 -2.33 31.82
C ARG A 367 -17.01 -1.53 32.80
N LEU A 368 -18.06 -0.92 32.29
CA LEU A 368 -18.99 -0.09 33.05
C LEU A 368 -20.41 -0.65 32.91
N ASP A 369 -21.18 -0.63 33.99
CA ASP A 369 -22.57 -1.09 33.98
C ASP A 369 -23.51 -0.13 33.24
N ASP A 370 -23.15 1.15 33.17
CA ASP A 370 -23.90 2.17 32.43
C ASP A 370 -23.65 2.01 30.91
N PRO A 371 -24.68 1.73 30.09
CA PRO A 371 -24.50 1.49 28.66
C PRO A 371 -23.98 2.70 27.89
N GLY A 372 -24.32 3.92 28.32
CA GLY A 372 -23.88 5.15 27.67
C GLY A 372 -22.39 5.40 27.91
N LEU A 373 -21.94 5.23 29.16
CA LEU A 373 -20.51 5.32 29.48
C LEU A 373 -19.71 4.19 28.84
N GLN A 374 -20.26 2.98 28.78
CA GLN A 374 -19.62 1.85 28.08
C GLN A 374 -19.42 2.16 26.59
N ALA A 375 -20.41 2.76 25.92
CA ALA A 375 -20.29 3.17 24.52
C ALA A 375 -19.22 4.26 24.31
N ILE A 376 -19.04 5.17 25.26
CA ILE A 376 -17.97 6.18 25.23
C ILE A 376 -16.60 5.50 25.35
N VAL A 377 -16.43 4.55 26.27
CA VAL A 377 -15.19 3.78 26.43
C VAL A 377 -14.83 3.06 25.13
N GLU A 378 -15.80 2.36 24.53
CA GLU A 378 -15.60 1.65 23.26
C GLU A 378 -15.26 2.60 22.11
N MET A 379 -15.87 3.78 22.05
CA MET A 379 -15.51 4.81 21.08
C MET A 379 -14.07 5.28 21.27
N CYS A 380 -13.66 5.60 22.51
CA CYS A 380 -12.29 6.01 22.82
C CYS A 380 -11.28 4.92 22.44
N GLU A 381 -11.55 3.65 22.75
CA GLU A 381 -10.68 2.54 22.38
C GLU A 381 -10.57 2.37 20.87
N ARG A 382 -11.67 2.49 20.11
CA ARG A 382 -11.65 2.43 18.64
C ARG A 382 -10.80 3.55 18.05
N THR A 383 -11.01 4.80 18.50
CA THR A 383 -10.22 5.95 18.04
C THR A 383 -8.74 5.77 18.39
N PHE A 384 -8.43 5.34 19.61
CA PHE A 384 -7.06 5.10 20.04
C PHE A 384 -6.35 4.05 19.17
N ARG A 385 -7.02 2.92 18.90
CA ARG A 385 -6.47 1.86 18.04
C ARG A 385 -6.26 2.31 16.61
N ALA A 386 -7.22 3.03 16.03
CA ALA A 386 -7.09 3.59 14.69
C ALA A 386 -5.87 4.53 14.60
N CYS A 387 -5.68 5.36 15.62
CA CYS A 387 -4.59 6.32 15.71
C CYS A 387 -3.25 5.73 16.22
N LEU A 388 -3.14 4.41 16.33
CA LEU A 388 -1.91 3.72 16.72
C LEU A 388 -1.34 2.95 15.52
N GLN A 389 -0.34 3.54 14.87
CA GLN A 389 0.38 2.96 13.73
C GLN A 389 1.83 2.68 14.15
N ASP A 390 2.80 3.02 13.30
CA ASP A 390 4.23 3.07 13.61
C ASP A 390 4.63 4.22 14.56
N GLY A 391 3.62 4.84 15.17
CA GLY A 391 3.63 5.90 16.17
C GLY A 391 2.18 6.30 16.48
N PHE A 392 1.99 7.22 17.42
CA PHE A 392 0.69 7.88 17.58
C PHE A 392 0.47 8.86 16.42
N VAL A 393 -0.73 8.86 15.85
CA VAL A 393 -1.15 9.82 14.82
C VAL A 393 -2.40 10.57 15.25
N ASP A 394 -2.60 11.79 14.74
CA ASP A 394 -3.77 12.61 15.06
C ASP A 394 -5.09 12.02 14.54
N SER A 395 -5.04 11.44 13.34
CA SER A 395 -6.17 10.85 12.63
C SER A 395 -5.68 9.85 11.60
N THR A 396 -6.45 8.82 11.30
CA THR A 396 -6.12 7.87 10.23
C THR A 396 -6.37 8.45 8.85
N TRP A 397 -7.47 9.20 8.69
CA TRP A 397 -8.01 9.59 7.39
C TRP A 397 -7.21 10.69 6.69
N ARG A 398 -7.09 11.88 7.29
CA ARG A 398 -6.61 13.08 6.57
C ARG A 398 -5.10 13.32 6.63
N GLU A 399 -4.49 13.09 7.79
CA GLU A 399 -3.13 13.55 8.10
C GLU A 399 -2.19 12.39 8.38
N SER A 400 -2.63 11.40 9.19
CA SER A 400 -1.79 10.30 9.66
C SER A 400 -0.44 10.78 10.22
N SER A 401 -0.48 11.91 10.94
CA SER A 401 0.71 12.68 11.33
C SER A 401 0.96 12.60 12.82
N GLN A 402 2.23 12.57 13.20
CA GLN A 402 2.64 12.49 14.60
C GLN A 402 2.76 13.88 15.21
N TRP A 403 1.70 14.33 15.89
CA TRP A 403 1.66 15.60 16.63
C TRP A 403 2.11 15.42 18.08
N VAL A 404 2.83 16.42 18.62
CA VAL A 404 3.41 16.42 19.98
C VAL A 404 2.59 17.31 20.91
#